data_AF-A0A318JXL2-F1
#
_entry.id   AF-A0A318JXL2-F1
#
_cell.length_a   1.000
_cell.length_b   1.000
_cell.length_c   1.000
_cell.angle_alpha   90.00
_cell.angle_beta   90.00
_cell.angle_gamma   90.00
#
_symmetry.space_group_name_H-M   'P 1'
#
loop_
_entity.id
_entity.type
_entity.pdbx_description
1 polymer ?
#
loop_
_entity_poly.entity_id
_entity_poly.type
_entity_poly.pdbx_seq_one_letter_code
_entity_poly.pdbx_strand_id
1 'polypeptide(L)'
;MSETIIVTPEDVRAGGNELMAAKSAFETVMRTLSETIDTYGPETWGKDSYGREFADGERGYRSSRNNLLSGGRDMVRTVGEFGTGLLRAGNAAEAADFGNSHAF
;
A
#
# COMPACT_ATOMS: atom_id res chain seq x y z
N MET A 1 -30.40 15.48 -13.64
CA MET A 1 -30.48 15.64 -12.18
C MET A 1 -29.19 15.06 -11.62
N SER A 2 -28.31 15.85 -11.02
CA SER A 2 -27.13 15.29 -10.34
C SER A 2 -27.54 14.83 -8.95
N GLU A 3 -27.21 13.60 -8.62
CA GLU A 3 -27.44 13.05 -7.30
C GLU A 3 -26.47 13.72 -6.33
N THR A 4 -26.99 14.38 -5.29
CA THR A 4 -26.14 14.98 -4.26
C THR A 4 -25.64 13.87 -3.36
N ILE A 5 -24.36 13.52 -3.51
CA ILE A 5 -23.69 12.58 -2.61
C ILE A 5 -23.43 13.31 -1.29
N ILE A 6 -24.13 12.92 -0.23
CA ILE A 6 -23.84 13.36 1.13
C ILE A 6 -22.86 12.36 1.73
N VAL A 7 -21.66 12.82 2.08
CA VAL A 7 -20.63 12.01 2.74
C VAL A 7 -20.61 12.41 4.22
N THR A 8 -20.89 11.48 5.12
CA THR A 8 -20.84 11.72 6.56
C THR A 8 -19.44 11.45 7.11
N PRO A 9 -19.07 12.00 8.29
CA PRO A 9 -17.81 11.66 8.97
C PRO A 9 -17.64 10.15 9.21
N GLU A 10 -18.74 9.43 9.43
CA GLU A 10 -18.75 7.97 9.54
C GLU A 10 -18.36 7.30 8.22
N ASP A 11 -18.93 7.72 7.09
CA ASP A 11 -18.60 7.17 5.76
C ASP A 11 -17.10 7.34 5.44
N VAL A 12 -16.54 8.51 5.81
CA VAL A 12 -15.10 8.78 5.64
C VAL A 12 -14.25 7.83 6.50
N ARG A 13 -14.66 7.58 7.75
CA ARG A 13 -13.97 6.61 8.61
C ARG A 13 -14.07 5.19 8.10
N ALA A 14 -15.23 4.79 7.58
CA ALA A 14 -15.44 3.48 6.98
C ALA A 14 -14.47 3.29 5.80
N GLY A 15 -14.40 4.25 4.88
CA GLY A 15 -13.43 4.20 3.77
C GLY A 15 -11.97 4.18 4.25
N GLY A 16 -11.64 4.93 5.30
CA GLY A 16 -10.33 4.85 5.95
C GLY A 16 -9.99 3.46 6.48
N ASN A 17 -10.94 2.81 7.16
CA ASN A 17 -10.77 1.43 7.66
C ASN A 17 -10.62 0.42 6.52
N GLU A 18 -11.38 0.55 5.44
CA GLU A 18 -11.25 -0.30 4.25
C GLU A 18 -9.86 -0.20 3.62
N LEU A 19 -9.32 1.02 3.50
CA LEU A 19 -7.95 1.22 3.01
C LEU A 19 -6.91 0.63 3.98
N MET A 20 -7.13 0.69 5.29
CA MET A 20 -6.25 0.04 6.26
C MET A 20 -6.30 -1.49 6.16
N ALA A 21 -7.48 -2.07 5.90
CA ALA A 21 -7.61 -3.49 5.62
C ALA A 21 -6.88 -3.89 4.33
N ALA A 22 -7.04 -3.09 3.27
CA ALA A 22 -6.31 -3.27 2.01
C ALA A 22 -4.79 -3.20 2.21
N LYS A 23 -4.30 -2.23 2.99
CA LYS A 23 -2.89 -2.13 3.38
C LYS A 23 -2.39 -3.43 4.02
N SER A 24 -3.12 -3.97 5.01
CA SER A 24 -2.73 -5.21 5.69
C SER A 24 -2.71 -6.43 4.76
N ALA A 25 -3.63 -6.49 3.80
CA ALA A 25 -3.63 -7.52 2.76
C ALA A 25 -2.38 -7.40 1.87
N PHE A 26 -2.06 -6.18 1.40
CA PHE A 26 -0.84 -5.94 0.61
C PHE A 26 0.44 -6.25 1.38
N GLU A 27 0.53 -5.89 2.66
CA GLU A 27 1.66 -6.23 3.53
C GLU A 27 1.86 -7.74 3.62
N THR A 28 0.78 -8.49 3.73
CA THR A 28 0.83 -9.95 3.77
C THR A 28 1.34 -10.52 2.45
N VAL A 29 0.84 -10.05 1.31
CA VAL A 29 1.30 -10.48 -0.02
C VAL A 29 2.78 -10.16 -0.21
N MET A 30 3.22 -8.94 0.13
CA MET A 30 4.61 -8.52 -0.03
C MET A 30 5.56 -9.27 0.89
N ARG A 31 5.14 -9.57 2.12
CA ARG A 31 5.89 -10.42 3.04
C ARG A 31 6.06 -11.82 2.46
N THR A 32 4.97 -12.47 2.06
CA THR A 32 5.02 -13.81 1.45
C THR A 32 5.92 -13.84 0.21
N LEU A 33 5.82 -12.83 -0.66
CA LEU A 33 6.66 -12.72 -1.84
C LEU A 33 8.14 -12.61 -1.47
N SER A 34 8.49 -11.71 -0.54
CA SER A 34 9.87 -11.50 -0.09
C SER A 34 10.45 -12.77 0.53
N GLU A 35 9.70 -13.43 1.41
CA GLU A 35 10.13 -14.68 2.06
C GLU A 35 10.33 -15.81 1.05
N THR A 36 9.38 -15.97 0.12
CA THR A 36 9.41 -17.03 -0.90
C THR A 36 10.62 -16.87 -1.82
N ILE A 37 10.93 -15.65 -2.24
CA ILE A 37 12.10 -15.33 -3.06
C ILE A 37 13.39 -15.78 -2.38
N ASP A 38 13.52 -15.55 -1.08
CA ASP A 38 14.73 -15.89 -0.32
C ASP A 38 14.85 -17.40 -0.03
N THR A 39 13.77 -18.16 -0.19
CA THR A 39 13.72 -19.60 0.16
C THR A 39 14.45 -20.49 -0.86
N TYR A 40 14.61 -20.06 -2.11
CA TYR A 40 15.19 -20.88 -3.18
C TYR A 40 16.73 -20.94 -3.19
N GLY A 41 17.38 -20.36 -2.20
CA GLY A 41 18.84 -20.40 -2.04
C GLY A 41 19.60 -19.45 -2.97
N PRO A 42 20.95 -19.52 -2.99
CA PRO A 42 21.77 -18.66 -3.81
C PRO A 42 21.52 -18.91 -5.29
N GLU A 43 21.48 -17.84 -6.07
CA GLU A 43 21.01 -17.87 -7.45
C GLU A 43 21.98 -18.66 -8.34
N THR A 44 21.46 -19.63 -9.13
CA THR A 44 22.25 -20.63 -9.85
C THR A 44 22.32 -20.42 -11.36
N TRP A 45 21.99 -19.22 -11.86
CA TRP A 45 21.83 -18.94 -13.31
C TRP A 45 23.13 -19.06 -14.14
N GLY A 46 24.24 -19.44 -13.52
CA GLY A 46 25.52 -19.62 -14.19
C GLY A 46 26.29 -18.31 -14.36
N LYS A 47 27.57 -18.42 -14.72
CA LYS A 47 28.48 -17.29 -14.94
C LYS A 47 28.76 -17.03 -16.42
N ASP A 48 28.05 -17.71 -17.32
CA ASP A 48 28.18 -17.46 -18.75
C ASP A 48 27.51 -16.13 -19.15
N SER A 49 27.59 -15.78 -20.43
CA SER A 49 26.97 -14.54 -20.92
C SER A 49 25.45 -14.53 -20.75
N TYR A 50 24.78 -15.68 -20.89
CA TYR A 50 23.32 -15.76 -20.79
C TYR A 50 22.84 -15.64 -19.34
N GLY A 51 23.49 -16.34 -18.42
CA GLY A 51 23.22 -16.28 -16.99
C GLY A 51 23.43 -14.88 -16.42
N ARG A 52 24.52 -14.21 -16.81
CA ARG A 52 24.78 -12.82 -16.42
C ARG A 52 23.77 -11.84 -17.00
N GLU A 53 23.42 -11.97 -18.28
CA GLU A 53 22.42 -11.11 -18.90
C GLU A 53 21.05 -11.26 -18.22
N PHE A 54 20.65 -12.51 -17.94
CA PHE A 54 19.41 -12.78 -17.21
C PHE A 54 19.44 -12.21 -15.78
N ALA A 55 20.54 -12.38 -15.05
CA ALA A 55 20.64 -11.99 -13.65
C ALA A 55 20.81 -10.47 -13.46
N ASP A 56 21.82 -9.93 -14.13
CA ASP A 56 22.45 -8.63 -13.87
C ASP A 56 22.22 -7.62 -15.02
N GLY A 57 21.60 -8.04 -16.13
CA GLY A 57 21.20 -7.11 -17.19
C GLY A 57 20.32 -5.98 -16.66
N GLU A 58 20.24 -4.87 -17.39
CA GLU A 58 19.49 -3.67 -16.96
C GLU A 58 18.03 -3.98 -16.58
N ARG A 59 17.41 -4.91 -17.32
CA ARG A 59 16.07 -5.45 -17.07
C ARG A 59 16.10 -6.90 -16.56
N GLY A 60 17.26 -7.33 -16.07
CA GLY A 60 17.48 -8.67 -15.52
C GLY A 60 16.62 -8.94 -14.29
N TYR A 61 16.62 -10.19 -13.86
CA TYR A 61 15.82 -10.68 -12.75
C TYR A 61 16.08 -9.89 -11.46
N ARG A 62 17.33 -9.60 -11.11
CA ARG A 62 17.64 -8.89 -9.86
C ARG A 62 17.08 -7.47 -9.86
N SER A 63 17.22 -6.76 -10.98
CA SER A 63 16.64 -5.43 -11.18
C SER A 63 15.10 -5.48 -11.07
N SER A 64 14.47 -6.38 -11.82
CA SER A 64 13.02 -6.57 -11.82
C SER A 64 12.46 -6.94 -10.44
N ARG A 65 13.14 -7.87 -9.74
CA ARG A 65 12.83 -8.27 -8.36
C ARG A 65 12.88 -7.07 -7.42
N ASN A 66 13.98 -6.32 -7.43
CA ASN A 66 14.17 -5.20 -6.53
C ASN A 66 13.14 -4.09 -6.79
N ASN A 67 12.81 -3.84 -8.05
CA ASN A 67 11.77 -2.89 -8.44
C ASN A 67 10.37 -3.33 -7.99
N LEU A 68 10.05 -4.62 -8.14
CA LEU A 68 8.77 -5.17 -7.66
C LEU A 68 8.65 -5.07 -6.14
N LEU A 69 9.70 -5.43 -5.40
CA LEU A 69 9.71 -5.39 -3.94
C LEU A 69 9.65 -3.96 -3.40
N SER A 70 10.39 -3.03 -4.01
CA SER A 70 10.36 -1.61 -3.61
C SER A 70 9.01 -0.96 -3.96
N GLY A 71 8.54 -1.12 -5.20
CA GLY A 71 7.25 -0.57 -5.65
C GLY A 71 6.07 -1.12 -4.85
N GLY A 72 6.09 -2.41 -4.48
CA GLY A 72 5.07 -3.00 -3.62
C GLY A 72 5.06 -2.40 -2.20
N ARG A 73 6.23 -2.12 -1.62
CA ARG A 73 6.33 -1.43 -0.33
C ARG A 73 5.84 0.03 -0.42
N ASP A 74 6.14 0.71 -1.52
CA ASP A 74 5.66 2.07 -1.76
C ASP A 74 4.14 2.12 -1.90
N MET A 75 3.54 1.14 -2.56
CA MET A 75 2.08 0.99 -2.63
C MET A 75 1.47 0.78 -1.25
N VAL A 76 2.02 -0.14 -0.45
CA VAL A 76 1.58 -0.37 0.95
C VAL A 76 1.59 0.92 1.76
N ARG A 77 2.70 1.67 1.69
CA ARG A 77 2.85 2.95 2.38
C ARG A 77 1.79 3.94 1.93
N THR A 78 1.64 4.12 0.62
CA THR A 78 0.71 5.06 0.01
C THR A 78 -0.74 4.76 0.44
N VAL A 79 -1.17 3.50 0.36
CA VAL A 79 -2.51 3.08 0.81
C VAL A 79 -2.72 3.36 2.29
N GLY A 80 -1.69 3.13 3.13
CA GLY A 80 -1.74 3.45 4.55
C GLY A 80 -1.84 4.94 4.86
N GLU A 81 -1.13 5.78 4.11
CA GLU A 81 -1.19 7.23 4.24
C GLU A 81 -2.58 7.76 3.88
N PHE A 82 -3.17 7.26 2.79
CA PHE A 82 -4.56 7.59 2.43
C PHE A 82 -5.56 7.13 3.49
N GLY A 83 -5.48 5.87 3.94
CA GLY A 83 -6.37 5.34 4.98
C GLY A 83 -6.29 6.16 6.27
N THR A 84 -5.07 6.46 6.72
CA THR A 84 -4.83 7.32 7.91
C THR A 84 -5.36 8.73 7.70
N GLY A 85 -5.20 9.30 6.50
CA GLY A 85 -5.73 10.61 6.14
C GLY A 85 -7.26 10.68 6.25
N LEU A 86 -7.96 9.67 5.73
CA LEU A 86 -9.42 9.57 5.84
C LEU A 86 -9.87 9.43 7.30
N LEU A 87 -9.22 8.56 8.07
CA LEU A 87 -9.55 8.42 9.51
C LEU A 87 -9.40 9.74 10.27
N ARG A 88 -8.32 10.50 9.99
CA ARG A 88 -8.11 11.83 10.58
C ARG A 88 -9.18 12.82 10.13
N ALA A 89 -9.54 12.83 8.86
CA ALA A 89 -10.56 13.71 8.31
C ALA A 89 -11.94 13.44 8.94
N GLY A 90 -12.35 12.18 9.05
CA GLY A 90 -13.60 11.81 9.69
C GLY A 90 -13.65 12.22 11.17
N ASN A 91 -12.57 11.98 11.91
CA ASN A 91 -12.49 12.42 13.32
C ASN A 91 -12.51 13.94 13.48
N ALA A 92 -11.83 14.68 12.59
CA ALA A 92 -11.81 16.15 12.63
C ALA A 92 -13.18 16.76 12.31
N ALA A 93 -13.89 16.19 11.34
CA ALA A 93 -15.23 16.65 10.96
C ALA A 93 -16.23 16.46 12.11
N GLU A 94 -16.25 15.28 12.73
CA GLU A 94 -17.11 15.01 13.88
C GLU A 94 -16.80 15.95 15.07
N ALA A 95 -15.51 16.16 15.38
CA ALA A 95 -15.11 17.07 16.45
C ALA A 95 -15.55 18.53 16.18
N ALA A 96 -15.49 18.99 14.93
CA ALA A 96 -15.96 20.31 14.54
C ALA A 96 -17.48 20.46 14.72
N ASP A 97 -18.26 19.43 14.35
CA ASP A 97 -19.71 19.41 14.54
C ASP A 97 -20.08 19.44 16.04
N PHE A 98 -19.41 18.64 16.87
CA PHE A 98 -19.60 18.70 18.33
C PHE A 98 -19.20 20.06 18.92
N GLY A 99 -18.08 20.64 18.48
CA GLY A 99 -17.63 21.96 18.96
C GLY A 99 -18.61 23.09 18.63
N ASN A 100 -19.21 23.07 17.44
CA ASN A 100 -20.24 24.02 17.05
C ASN A 100 -21.56 23.82 17.82
N SER A 101 -21.90 22.58 18.18
CA SER A 101 -23.14 22.26 18.92
C SER A 101 -23.18 22.83 20.35
N HIS A 102 -22.02 23.11 20.94
CA HIS A 102 -21.88 23.61 22.32
C HIS A 102 -21.71 25.14 22.42
N ALA A 103 -21.71 25.86 21.28
CA ALA A 103 -21.52 27.30 21.24
C ALA A 103 -22.84 28.11 21.29
N PHE A 104 -23.98 27.47 21.61
CA PHE A 104 -25.30 28.10 21.71
C PHE A 104 -25.96 27.85 23.06
#